data_AF-A0A7X9SEW4-F1
#
_entry.id   AF-A0A7X9SEW4-F1
#
_cell.length_a   1.000
_cell.length_b   1.000
_cell.length_c   1.000
_cell.angle_alpha   90.00
_cell.angle_beta   90.00
_cell.angle_gamma   90.00
#
_symmetry.space_group_name_H-M   'P 1'
#
loop_
_entity.id
_entity.type
_entity.pdbx_description
1 polymer ?
#
loop_
_entity_poly.entity_id
_entity_poly.type
_entity_poly.pdbx_seq_one_letter_code
_entity_poly.pdbx_strand_id
1 'polypeptide(L)'
;KKVVAEHQTNNKLDQFFSYTGDGSYSNSLTAWTPETFTIREQMPGVFDKEGRARFIRYNFSDYPKDDVINMLKRTDLDLSIFHEHGMPERQYLSGSPATNRWNAHVDAMKYYYRGLARRKQDNKKSFDEMLDMMKNTYGLDTTWIAGYDDPKVIAEDSLLDLRTGIILSEVTEFKPNSRMVIFDACYNGDFREKDYIAGRYIMSEGKCVTTFANSVNVLQDKMANEMLGLLGMGARVGQWAKLTNILESHITGDPTLRFQSINEVDANALFKEPYSESRMLELLQSPYADIQNFALHNLYRNDYPGISDLLRKTFETSPFMMVRFTCLALLEKIGDKNFREVLHLAITDSYEFIRRTSVRMMQHVGLNEYVYPQIKAYVED
;
A
#
# COMPACT_ATOMS: atom_id res chain seq x y z
N LYS A 1 -8.05 -14.81 23.20
CA LYS A 1 -6.83 -15.56 23.63
C LYS A 1 -5.56 -15.05 22.92
N LYS A 2 -5.55 -14.90 21.58
CA LYS A 2 -4.35 -14.39 20.87
C LYS A 2 -3.90 -12.98 21.26
N VAL A 3 -4.82 -12.02 21.42
CA VAL A 3 -4.49 -10.65 21.86
C VAL A 3 -3.74 -10.66 23.19
N VAL A 4 -4.26 -11.38 24.19
CA VAL A 4 -3.60 -11.50 25.51
C VAL A 4 -2.21 -12.12 25.38
N ALA A 5 -2.05 -13.15 24.54
CA ALA A 5 -0.75 -13.77 24.30
C ALA A 5 0.24 -12.77 23.69
N GLU A 6 -0.17 -12.00 22.67
CA GLU A 6 0.71 -11.00 22.03
C GLU A 6 1.14 -9.90 23.01
N HIS A 7 0.24 -9.41 23.88
CA HIS A 7 0.58 -8.42 24.92
C HIS A 7 1.53 -8.95 26.01
N GLN A 8 1.63 -10.27 26.18
CA GLN A 8 2.59 -10.89 27.09
C GLN A 8 3.98 -11.07 26.46
N THR A 9 4.12 -10.82 25.15
CA THR A 9 5.40 -10.91 24.46
C THR A 9 6.12 -9.57 24.42
N ASN A 10 7.45 -9.60 24.52
CA ASN A 10 8.31 -8.45 24.24
C ASN A 10 8.74 -8.50 22.76
N ASN A 11 7.77 -8.52 21.85
CA ASN A 11 8.03 -8.67 20.42
C ASN A 11 8.53 -7.36 19.79
N LYS A 12 9.69 -7.39 19.14
CA LYS A 12 10.22 -6.27 18.36
C LYS A 12 9.63 -6.29 16.95
N LEU A 13 9.52 -5.13 16.32
CA LEU A 13 9.17 -5.02 14.90
C LEU A 13 10.45 -5.24 14.07
N ASP A 14 10.79 -6.50 13.78
CA ASP A 14 12.02 -6.84 13.04
C ASP A 14 11.80 -7.79 11.85
N GLN A 15 10.58 -8.30 11.65
CA GLN A 15 10.17 -9.10 10.48
C GLN A 15 9.14 -8.33 9.64
N PHE A 16 9.52 -7.96 8.42
CA PHE A 16 8.73 -7.15 7.51
C PHE A 16 8.49 -7.84 6.18
N PHE A 17 7.25 -7.75 5.68
CA PHE A 17 6.88 -8.23 4.36
C PHE A 17 6.06 -7.18 3.62
N SER A 18 6.48 -6.82 2.41
CA SER A 18 5.66 -6.02 1.48
C SER A 18 5.34 -6.83 0.23
N TYR A 19 4.09 -6.73 -0.20
CA TYR A 19 3.60 -7.29 -1.46
C TYR A 19 2.96 -6.19 -2.31
N THR A 20 3.34 -6.13 -3.59
CA THR A 20 2.76 -5.21 -4.56
C THR A 20 2.04 -5.98 -5.66
N GLY A 21 0.70 -5.90 -5.66
CA GLY A 21 -0.19 -6.59 -6.58
C GLY A 21 -0.29 -5.95 -7.96
N ASP A 22 -0.91 -6.66 -8.91
CA ASP A 22 -1.17 -6.15 -10.26
C ASP A 22 -2.16 -4.98 -10.26
N GLY A 23 -2.02 -4.03 -11.19
CA GLY A 23 -2.92 -2.88 -11.33
C GLY A 23 -2.78 -1.74 -10.31
N SER A 24 -1.87 -1.86 -9.33
CA SER A 24 -1.52 -0.76 -8.40
C SER A 24 -0.44 0.17 -9.01
N TYR A 25 0.30 0.92 -8.18
CA TYR A 25 1.53 1.62 -8.60
C TYR A 25 2.60 0.65 -9.11
N SER A 26 2.41 -0.66 -8.90
CA SER A 26 3.28 -1.74 -9.32
C SER A 26 3.66 -1.69 -10.80
N ASN A 27 2.86 -1.10 -11.68
CA ASN A 27 3.20 -0.95 -13.10
C ASN A 27 4.43 -0.06 -13.35
N SER A 28 4.82 0.75 -12.37
CA SER A 28 6.03 1.56 -12.39
C SER A 28 7.11 0.96 -11.49
N LEU A 29 8.21 0.50 -12.10
CA LEU A 29 9.39 0.08 -11.34
C LEU A 29 10.06 1.24 -10.60
N THR A 30 9.95 2.46 -11.12
CA THR A 30 10.48 3.67 -10.47
C THR A 30 9.65 4.07 -9.25
N ALA A 31 8.37 3.71 -9.19
CA ALA A 31 7.53 3.85 -8.00
C ALA A 31 7.74 2.73 -6.97
N TRP A 32 7.97 1.50 -7.43
CA TRP A 32 8.17 0.34 -6.55
C TRP A 32 9.54 0.32 -5.87
N THR A 33 10.61 0.58 -6.62
CA THR A 33 12.00 0.46 -6.13
C THR A 33 12.30 1.30 -4.88
N PRO A 34 11.81 2.56 -4.75
CA PRO A 34 12.02 3.39 -3.56
C PRO A 34 11.48 2.82 -2.25
N GLU A 35 10.51 1.89 -2.27
CA GLU A 35 9.87 1.38 -1.04
C GLU A 35 10.90 0.75 -0.09
N THR A 36 11.87 -0.01 -0.61
CA THR A 36 12.94 -0.58 0.22
C THR A 36 13.79 0.49 0.90
N PHE A 37 14.00 1.64 0.24
CA PHE A 37 14.77 2.75 0.80
C PHE A 37 13.98 3.47 1.90
N THR A 38 12.71 3.78 1.66
CA THR A 38 11.87 4.44 2.67
C THR A 38 11.65 3.55 3.89
N ILE A 39 11.40 2.25 3.69
CA ILE A 39 11.30 1.29 4.81
C ILE A 39 12.62 1.20 5.58
N ARG A 40 13.78 1.34 4.92
CA ARG A 40 15.08 1.39 5.61
C ARG A 40 15.27 2.67 6.42
N GLU A 41 14.79 3.81 5.93
CA GLU A 41 14.80 5.07 6.70
C GLU A 41 13.93 4.97 7.95
N GLN A 42 12.76 4.34 7.83
CA GLN A 42 11.76 4.25 8.89
C GLN A 42 12.06 3.15 9.92
N MET A 43 12.51 1.99 9.44
CA MET A 43 12.71 0.78 10.24
C MET A 43 14.06 0.13 9.93
N PRO A 44 15.20 0.79 10.17
CA PRO A 44 16.52 0.24 9.81
C PRO A 44 16.80 -1.13 10.43
N GLY A 45 16.20 -1.44 11.59
CA GLY A 45 16.32 -2.73 12.27
C GLY A 45 15.76 -3.93 11.51
N VAL A 46 14.89 -3.75 10.51
CA VAL A 46 14.43 -4.89 9.66
C VAL A 46 15.47 -5.29 8.60
N PHE A 47 16.57 -4.54 8.47
CA PHE A 47 17.66 -4.78 7.52
C PHE A 47 18.98 -5.21 8.19
N ASP A 48 19.00 -5.38 9.51
CA ASP A 48 20.23 -5.73 10.26
C ASP A 48 20.65 -7.19 10.07
N LYS A 49 19.75 -8.05 9.57
CA LYS A 49 19.98 -9.48 9.31
C LYS A 49 19.25 -9.93 8.05
N GLU A 50 19.81 -10.95 7.41
CA GLU A 50 19.26 -11.57 6.21
C GLU A 50 17.85 -12.16 6.47
N GLY A 51 16.97 -12.01 5.46
CA GLY A 51 15.64 -12.64 5.45
C GLY A 51 14.55 -11.94 6.28
N ARG A 52 14.89 -10.87 7.00
CA ARG A 52 13.98 -10.07 7.84
C ARG A 52 13.01 -9.19 7.07
N ALA A 53 13.51 -8.45 6.08
CA ALA A 53 12.69 -7.69 5.15
C ALA A 53 12.55 -8.44 3.82
N ARG A 54 11.31 -8.62 3.33
CA ARG A 54 11.04 -9.20 2.01
C ARG A 54 10.04 -8.34 1.24
N PHE A 55 10.32 -8.15 -0.05
CA PHE A 55 9.51 -7.37 -0.97
C PHE A 55 9.22 -8.26 -2.18
N ILE A 56 7.94 -8.52 -2.45
CA ILE A 56 7.49 -9.34 -3.58
C ILE A 56 6.57 -8.51 -4.46
N ARG A 57 6.70 -8.65 -5.78
CA ARG A 57 5.83 -8.03 -6.77
C ARG A 57 5.06 -9.10 -7.54
N TYR A 58 3.87 -8.76 -8.02
CA TYR A 58 2.95 -9.66 -8.72
C TYR A 58 3.57 -10.43 -9.90
N ASN A 59 4.63 -9.92 -10.51
CA ASN A 59 5.27 -10.50 -11.69
C ASN A 59 6.55 -11.30 -11.39
N PHE A 60 6.84 -11.59 -10.12
CA PHE A 60 7.99 -12.45 -9.75
C PHE A 60 7.71 -13.94 -10.02
N SER A 61 6.44 -14.33 -10.07
CA SER A 61 5.97 -15.65 -10.48
C SER A 61 4.64 -15.51 -11.22
N ASP A 62 4.25 -16.51 -12.03
CA ASP A 62 3.00 -16.47 -12.79
C ASP A 62 1.77 -16.32 -11.87
N TYR A 63 1.81 -16.99 -10.71
CA TYR A 63 0.77 -16.94 -9.69
C TYR A 63 1.41 -16.86 -8.30
N PRO A 64 1.59 -15.65 -7.75
CA PRO A 64 2.33 -15.43 -6.50
C PRO A 64 1.55 -15.81 -5.24
N LYS A 65 0.32 -16.32 -5.36
CA LYS A 65 -0.54 -16.64 -4.22
C LYS A 65 0.16 -17.51 -3.18
N ASP A 66 0.76 -18.61 -3.61
CA ASP A 66 1.39 -19.54 -2.69
C ASP A 66 2.62 -18.92 -2.01
N ASP A 67 3.38 -18.09 -2.73
CA ASP A 67 4.51 -17.33 -2.17
C ASP A 67 4.04 -16.37 -1.07
N VAL A 68 2.96 -15.62 -1.32
CA VAL A 68 2.34 -14.71 -0.37
C VAL A 68 1.78 -15.45 0.85
N ILE A 69 1.05 -16.55 0.64
CA ILE A 69 0.51 -17.37 1.73
C ILE A 69 1.65 -17.96 2.58
N ASN A 70 2.72 -18.43 1.95
CA ASN A 70 3.88 -18.97 2.68
C ASN A 70 4.56 -17.89 3.54
N MET A 71 4.64 -16.65 3.05
CA MET A 71 5.08 -15.52 3.85
C MET A 71 4.16 -15.27 5.04
N LEU A 72 2.84 -15.23 4.82
CA LEU A 72 1.86 -15.00 5.89
C LEU A 72 1.76 -16.13 6.93
N LYS A 73 2.17 -17.35 6.59
CA LYS A 73 2.25 -18.49 7.52
C LYS A 73 3.45 -18.40 8.46
N ARG A 74 4.46 -17.57 8.18
CA ARG A 74 5.64 -17.41 9.03
C ARG A 74 5.26 -16.95 10.44
N THR A 75 5.62 -17.73 11.45
CA THR A 75 5.23 -17.46 12.85
C THR A 75 5.98 -16.30 13.49
N ASP A 76 7.05 -15.84 12.86
CA ASP A 76 7.87 -14.71 13.30
C ASP A 76 7.44 -13.37 12.67
N LEU A 77 6.58 -13.37 11.65
CA LEU A 77 6.23 -12.17 10.88
C LEU A 77 5.50 -11.12 11.73
N ASP A 78 5.96 -9.86 11.68
CA ASP A 78 5.45 -8.79 12.53
C ASP A 78 4.50 -7.85 11.80
N LEU A 79 4.93 -7.38 10.62
CA LEU A 79 4.18 -6.43 9.81
C LEU A 79 4.17 -6.87 8.36
N SER A 80 2.97 -6.85 7.77
CA SER A 80 2.79 -7.02 6.34
C SER A 80 2.08 -5.83 5.73
N ILE A 81 2.49 -5.44 4.52
CA ILE A 81 1.84 -4.39 3.73
C ILE A 81 1.46 -4.97 2.37
N PHE A 82 0.22 -4.76 1.97
CA PHE A 82 -0.31 -5.15 0.67
C PHE A 82 -0.72 -3.90 -0.10
N HIS A 83 -0.07 -3.68 -1.25
CA HIS A 83 -0.40 -2.62 -2.20
C HIS A 83 -1.07 -3.23 -3.42
N GLU A 84 -2.39 -3.29 -3.43
CA GLU A 84 -3.12 -4.09 -4.41
C GLU A 84 -4.57 -3.66 -4.57
N HIS A 85 -5.28 -4.33 -5.48
CA HIS A 85 -6.73 -4.22 -5.52
C HIS A 85 -7.39 -5.15 -4.50
N GLY A 86 -8.55 -4.74 -4.02
CA GLY A 86 -9.29 -5.51 -3.05
C GLY A 86 -10.79 -5.39 -3.28
N MET A 87 -11.47 -6.45 -2.85
CA MET A 87 -12.90 -6.53 -2.62
C MET A 87 -13.12 -7.07 -1.20
N PRO A 88 -14.32 -6.94 -0.62
CA PRO A 88 -14.57 -7.49 0.72
C PRO A 88 -14.19 -8.97 0.81
N GLU A 89 -14.52 -9.75 -0.22
CA GLU A 89 -14.31 -11.20 -0.28
C GLU A 89 -12.94 -11.65 -0.80
N ARG A 90 -12.09 -10.72 -1.29
CA ARG A 90 -10.88 -11.06 -2.06
C ARG A 90 -9.76 -10.02 -2.02
N GLN A 91 -8.54 -10.51 -1.83
CA GLN A 91 -7.28 -9.83 -2.13
C GLN A 91 -6.84 -10.15 -3.56
N TYR A 92 -6.68 -9.16 -4.43
CA TYR A 92 -6.24 -9.39 -5.81
C TYR A 92 -4.73 -9.29 -5.91
N LEU A 93 -4.07 -10.44 -6.01
CA LEU A 93 -2.62 -10.50 -6.01
C LEU A 93 -2.05 -10.25 -7.41
N SER A 94 -2.58 -10.91 -8.43
CA SER A 94 -2.04 -10.85 -9.79
C SER A 94 -3.15 -10.79 -10.85
N GLY A 95 -2.75 -10.55 -12.10
CA GLY A 95 -3.60 -10.70 -13.27
C GLY A 95 -3.21 -11.92 -14.10
N SER A 96 -3.50 -11.85 -15.40
CA SER A 96 -2.99 -12.84 -16.36
C SER A 96 -1.47 -12.82 -16.40
N PRO A 97 -0.78 -13.97 -16.31
CA PRO A 97 0.68 -14.02 -16.36
C PRO A 97 1.23 -13.41 -17.65
N ALA A 98 2.33 -12.67 -17.53
CA ALA A 98 3.09 -12.20 -18.68
C ALA A 98 3.70 -13.41 -19.40
N THR A 99 3.59 -13.44 -20.73
CA THR A 99 4.14 -14.54 -21.53
C THR A 99 4.65 -14.02 -22.87
N ASN A 100 5.65 -14.71 -23.42
CA ASN A 100 6.13 -14.53 -24.78
C ASN A 100 5.78 -15.74 -25.68
N ARG A 101 5.00 -16.69 -25.15
CA ARG A 101 4.61 -17.90 -25.86
C ARG A 101 3.26 -17.69 -26.53
N TRP A 102 3.23 -17.85 -27.85
CA TRP A 102 2.02 -17.70 -28.66
C TRP A 102 0.82 -18.49 -28.10
N ASN A 103 1.01 -19.78 -27.78
CA ASN A 103 -0.08 -20.62 -27.27
C ASN A 103 -0.66 -20.10 -25.95
N ALA A 104 0.18 -19.57 -25.05
CA ALA A 104 -0.28 -18.99 -23.80
C ALA A 104 -1.11 -17.71 -24.02
N HIS A 105 -0.77 -16.89 -25.02
CA HIS A 105 -1.62 -15.76 -25.42
C HIS A 105 -2.97 -16.23 -25.98
N VAL A 106 -2.97 -17.29 -26.79
CA VAL A 106 -4.21 -17.88 -27.33
C VAL A 106 -5.09 -18.39 -26.19
N ASP A 107 -4.52 -19.09 -25.21
CA ASP A 107 -5.26 -19.62 -24.06
C ASP A 107 -5.82 -18.51 -23.18
N ALA A 108 -5.05 -17.46 -22.91
CA ALA A 108 -5.51 -16.28 -22.16
C ALA A 108 -6.65 -15.54 -22.88
N MET A 109 -6.57 -15.40 -24.21
CA MET A 109 -7.65 -14.82 -25.01
C MET A 109 -8.91 -15.67 -24.98
N LYS A 110 -8.79 -17.00 -25.12
CA LYS A 110 -9.94 -17.91 -25.00
C LYS A 110 -10.57 -17.83 -23.62
N TYR A 111 -9.79 -17.83 -22.54
CA TYR A 111 -10.27 -17.63 -21.17
C TYR A 111 -11.08 -16.33 -21.05
N TYR A 112 -10.52 -15.21 -21.53
CA TYR A 112 -11.18 -13.91 -21.50
C TYR A 112 -12.52 -13.91 -22.25
N TYR A 113 -12.54 -14.41 -23.49
CA TYR A 113 -13.75 -14.42 -24.31
C TYR A 113 -14.80 -15.40 -23.79
N ARG A 114 -14.42 -16.57 -23.26
CA ARG A 114 -15.37 -17.46 -22.55
C ARG A 114 -16.01 -16.73 -21.35
N GLY A 115 -15.20 -16.01 -20.56
CA GLY A 115 -15.70 -15.21 -19.46
C GLY A 115 -16.66 -14.10 -19.91
N LEU A 116 -16.35 -13.42 -21.01
CA LEU A 116 -17.21 -12.39 -21.60
C LEU A 116 -18.52 -12.98 -22.14
N ALA A 117 -18.46 -14.11 -22.83
CA ALA A 117 -19.62 -14.85 -23.33
C ALA A 117 -20.57 -15.21 -22.18
N ARG A 118 -20.05 -15.80 -21.10
CA ARG A 118 -20.83 -16.13 -19.90
C ARG A 118 -21.51 -14.92 -19.26
N ARG A 119 -20.84 -13.76 -19.20
CA ARG A 119 -21.44 -12.52 -18.64
C ARG A 119 -22.56 -11.95 -19.51
N LYS A 120 -22.55 -12.22 -20.81
CA LYS A 120 -23.46 -11.62 -21.79
C LYS A 120 -24.57 -12.56 -22.26
N GLN A 121 -24.46 -13.87 -21.99
CA GLN A 121 -25.37 -14.90 -22.52
C GLN A 121 -26.85 -14.64 -22.23
N ASP A 122 -27.17 -14.03 -21.07
CA ASP A 122 -28.55 -13.76 -20.67
C ASP A 122 -29.17 -12.55 -21.40
N ASN A 123 -28.36 -11.77 -22.12
CA ASN A 123 -28.82 -10.65 -22.94
C ASN A 123 -28.40 -10.87 -24.39
N LYS A 124 -29.34 -11.39 -25.19
CA LYS A 124 -29.15 -11.70 -26.61
C LYS A 124 -28.52 -10.56 -27.40
N LYS A 125 -29.01 -9.32 -27.24
CA LYS A 125 -28.44 -8.16 -27.95
C LYS A 125 -26.96 -7.98 -27.61
N SER A 126 -26.61 -8.03 -26.33
CA SER A 126 -25.22 -7.85 -25.88
C SER A 126 -24.29 -8.99 -26.32
N PHE A 127 -24.83 -10.21 -26.40
CA PHE A 127 -24.13 -11.40 -26.85
C PHE A 127 -23.89 -11.36 -28.36
N ASP A 128 -24.92 -11.03 -29.14
CA ASP A 128 -24.81 -10.84 -30.59
C ASP A 128 -23.81 -9.71 -30.92
N GLU A 129 -23.86 -8.58 -30.21
CA GLU A 129 -22.87 -7.49 -30.35
C GLU A 129 -21.43 -7.94 -30.05
N MET A 130 -21.24 -8.83 -29.08
CA MET A 130 -19.92 -9.42 -28.78
C MET A 130 -19.45 -10.31 -29.93
N LEU A 131 -20.32 -11.18 -30.47
CA LEU A 131 -19.99 -12.07 -31.59
C LEU A 131 -19.67 -11.28 -32.85
N ASP A 132 -20.44 -10.21 -33.13
CA ASP A 132 -20.19 -9.31 -34.25
C ASP A 132 -18.86 -8.58 -34.11
N MET A 133 -18.53 -8.10 -32.90
CA MET A 133 -17.22 -7.50 -32.62
C MET A 133 -16.08 -8.51 -32.84
N MET A 134 -16.20 -9.71 -32.26
CA MET A 134 -15.20 -10.78 -32.43
C MET A 134 -14.94 -11.07 -33.90
N LYS A 135 -16.00 -11.24 -34.69
CA LYS A 135 -15.89 -11.57 -36.12
C LYS A 135 -15.42 -10.40 -36.97
N ASN A 136 -16.10 -9.25 -36.88
CA ASN A 136 -15.95 -8.16 -37.84
C ASN A 136 -14.77 -7.23 -37.49
N THR A 137 -14.39 -7.12 -36.22
CA THR A 137 -13.25 -6.30 -35.78
C THR A 137 -11.97 -7.11 -35.64
N TYR A 138 -12.07 -8.32 -35.06
CA TYR A 138 -10.88 -9.11 -34.69
C TYR A 138 -10.68 -10.37 -35.54
N GLY A 139 -11.59 -10.70 -36.45
CA GLY A 139 -11.49 -11.90 -37.30
C GLY A 139 -11.58 -13.21 -36.53
N LEU A 140 -12.17 -13.19 -35.33
CA LEU A 140 -12.32 -14.36 -34.45
C LEU A 140 -13.69 -15.01 -34.67
N ASP A 141 -13.73 -16.33 -34.73
CA ASP A 141 -14.96 -17.11 -34.80
C ASP A 141 -15.37 -17.68 -33.43
N THR A 142 -16.44 -18.48 -33.41
CA THR A 142 -16.98 -19.07 -32.17
C THR A 142 -16.06 -20.12 -31.54
N THR A 143 -15.00 -20.59 -32.21
CA THR A 143 -14.04 -21.52 -31.62
C THR A 143 -13.27 -20.91 -30.45
N TRP A 144 -13.19 -19.57 -30.40
CA TRP A 144 -12.55 -18.81 -29.31
C TRP A 144 -13.36 -18.81 -28.01
N ILE A 145 -14.67 -19.10 -28.09
CA ILE A 145 -15.58 -19.24 -26.93
C ILE A 145 -16.09 -20.67 -26.76
N ALA A 146 -15.49 -21.65 -27.45
CA ALA A 146 -15.92 -23.04 -27.34
C ALA A 146 -15.93 -23.52 -25.87
N GLY A 147 -17.03 -24.14 -25.46
CA GLY A 147 -17.23 -24.61 -24.09
C GLY A 147 -17.45 -23.51 -23.04
N TYR A 148 -17.83 -22.28 -23.43
CA TYR A 148 -18.10 -21.22 -22.46
C TYR A 148 -19.21 -21.60 -21.45
N ASP A 149 -20.15 -22.44 -21.85
CA ASP A 149 -21.29 -22.97 -21.09
C ASP A 149 -21.08 -24.41 -20.58
N ASP A 150 -19.93 -25.03 -20.86
CA ASP A 150 -19.59 -26.37 -20.38
C ASP A 150 -19.23 -26.32 -18.88
N PRO A 151 -19.94 -27.06 -18.00
CA PRO A 151 -19.67 -27.09 -16.57
C PRO A 151 -18.21 -27.42 -16.20
N LYS A 152 -17.53 -28.28 -16.98
CA LYS A 152 -16.14 -28.64 -16.73
C LYS A 152 -15.20 -27.46 -17.02
N VAL A 153 -15.40 -26.79 -18.15
CA VAL A 153 -14.59 -25.62 -18.54
C VAL A 153 -14.84 -24.46 -17.59
N ILE A 154 -16.08 -24.28 -17.14
CA ILE A 154 -16.42 -23.29 -16.10
C ILE A 154 -15.62 -23.56 -14.82
N ALA A 155 -15.60 -24.81 -14.35
CA ALA A 155 -14.84 -25.18 -13.15
C ALA A 155 -13.33 -24.94 -13.33
N GLU A 156 -12.76 -25.30 -14.48
CA GLU A 156 -11.35 -25.05 -14.81
C GLU A 156 -11.02 -23.54 -14.83
N ASP A 157 -11.86 -22.74 -15.49
CA ASP A 157 -11.73 -21.28 -15.55
C ASP A 157 -11.87 -20.66 -14.15
N SER A 158 -12.78 -21.14 -13.30
CA SER A 158 -12.92 -20.68 -11.92
C SER A 158 -11.71 -21.03 -11.06
N LEU A 159 -11.12 -22.22 -11.21
CA LEU A 159 -9.90 -22.60 -10.51
C LEU A 159 -8.70 -21.76 -10.96
N LEU A 160 -8.63 -21.43 -12.25
CA LEU A 160 -7.61 -20.53 -12.80
C LEU A 160 -7.77 -19.12 -12.23
N ASP A 161 -8.99 -18.58 -12.24
CA ASP A 161 -9.30 -17.28 -11.65
C ASP A 161 -8.91 -17.24 -10.18
N LEU A 162 -9.26 -18.27 -9.40
CA LEU A 162 -8.91 -18.32 -7.98
C LEU A 162 -7.41 -18.18 -7.75
N ARG A 163 -6.52 -18.63 -8.65
CA ARG A 163 -5.06 -18.48 -8.44
C ARG A 163 -4.58 -17.04 -8.35
N THR A 164 -5.35 -16.07 -8.84
CA THR A 164 -4.93 -14.68 -8.92
C THR A 164 -5.20 -13.87 -7.64
N GLY A 165 -5.83 -14.46 -6.63
CA GLY A 165 -6.13 -13.73 -5.39
C GLY A 165 -6.50 -14.60 -4.20
N ILE A 166 -6.34 -14.09 -2.99
CA ILE A 166 -6.68 -14.80 -1.76
C ILE A 166 -8.14 -14.54 -1.41
N ILE A 167 -8.92 -15.61 -1.20
CA ILE A 167 -10.34 -15.52 -0.79
C ILE A 167 -10.53 -15.80 0.71
N LEU A 168 -11.69 -15.43 1.25
CA LEU A 168 -12.04 -15.54 2.67
C LEU A 168 -11.82 -16.95 3.28
N SER A 169 -12.16 -18.01 2.56
CA SER A 169 -11.97 -19.38 3.05
C SER A 169 -10.50 -19.72 3.23
N GLU A 170 -9.64 -19.33 2.27
CA GLU A 170 -8.20 -19.56 2.32
C GLU A 170 -7.58 -18.84 3.52
N VAL A 171 -8.00 -17.61 3.83
CA VAL A 171 -7.54 -16.87 5.03
C VAL A 171 -7.82 -17.65 6.33
N THR A 172 -8.94 -18.35 6.38
CA THR A 172 -9.28 -19.22 7.52
C THR A 172 -8.34 -20.43 7.58
N GLU A 173 -8.07 -21.03 6.43
CA GLU A 173 -7.25 -22.25 6.31
C GLU A 173 -5.77 -22.01 6.63
N PHE A 174 -5.16 -20.93 6.12
CA PHE A 174 -3.73 -20.70 6.30
C PHE A 174 -3.36 -20.01 7.61
N LYS A 175 -4.33 -19.42 8.34
CA LYS A 175 -4.14 -18.87 9.69
C LYS A 175 -3.02 -17.80 9.73
N PRO A 176 -3.25 -16.58 9.20
CA PRO A 176 -2.24 -15.52 9.09
C PRO A 176 -1.51 -15.24 10.40
N ASN A 177 -0.18 -15.23 10.36
CA ASN A 177 0.70 -15.00 11.51
C ASN A 177 1.31 -13.60 11.56
N SER A 178 1.18 -12.79 10.52
CA SER A 178 1.57 -11.37 10.58
C SER A 178 0.76 -10.66 11.66
N ARG A 179 1.43 -10.15 12.71
CA ARG A 179 0.76 -9.56 13.88
C ARG A 179 -0.07 -8.34 13.53
N MET A 180 0.45 -7.52 12.62
CA MET A 180 -0.23 -6.38 12.02
C MET A 180 -0.21 -6.48 10.50
N VAL A 181 -1.34 -6.24 9.84
CA VAL A 181 -1.42 -6.18 8.38
C VAL A 181 -2.01 -4.85 7.92
N ILE A 182 -1.32 -4.19 6.99
CA ILE A 182 -1.82 -2.99 6.30
C ILE A 182 -2.31 -3.41 4.92
N PHE A 183 -3.59 -3.17 4.66
CA PHE A 183 -4.20 -3.33 3.35
C PHE A 183 -4.31 -1.95 2.70
N ASP A 184 -3.32 -1.61 1.90
CA ASP A 184 -3.40 -0.54 0.91
C ASP A 184 -4.16 -1.05 -0.33
N ALA A 185 -5.40 -1.44 -0.08
CA ALA A 185 -6.31 -2.02 -1.05
C ALA A 185 -7.74 -1.53 -0.80
N CYS A 186 -8.50 -1.39 -1.88
CA CYS A 186 -9.91 -1.00 -1.80
C CYS A 186 -10.72 -2.09 -1.09
N TYR A 187 -11.73 -1.70 -0.30
CA TYR A 187 -12.76 -2.58 0.28
C TYR A 187 -12.31 -3.78 1.15
N ASN A 188 -11.04 -4.13 1.27
CA ASN A 188 -10.60 -5.24 2.13
C ASN A 188 -10.93 -5.01 3.61
N GLY A 189 -11.17 -3.76 4.01
CA GLY A 189 -11.64 -3.36 5.34
C GLY A 189 -13.12 -2.96 5.38
N ASP A 190 -13.93 -3.38 4.40
CA ASP A 190 -15.35 -3.02 4.33
C ASP A 190 -16.18 -3.73 5.40
N PHE A 191 -16.20 -3.13 6.59
CA PHE A 191 -16.96 -3.62 7.74
C PHE A 191 -18.49 -3.52 7.59
N ARG A 192 -18.99 -2.95 6.48
CA ARG A 192 -20.43 -2.95 6.16
C ARG A 192 -20.88 -4.31 5.65
N GLU A 193 -19.95 -5.08 5.09
CA GLU A 193 -20.20 -6.45 4.65
C GLU A 193 -20.23 -7.43 5.83
N LYS A 194 -20.94 -8.54 5.65
CA LYS A 194 -21.05 -9.58 6.68
C LYS A 194 -19.71 -10.25 7.01
N ASP A 195 -18.83 -10.29 6.02
CA ASP A 195 -17.51 -10.90 6.10
C ASP A 195 -16.59 -10.19 5.11
N TYR A 196 -15.33 -10.01 5.50
CA TYR A 196 -14.37 -9.25 4.74
C TYR A 196 -12.92 -9.65 5.09
N ILE A 197 -11.99 -9.48 4.16
CA ILE A 197 -10.59 -9.91 4.27
C ILE A 197 -9.95 -9.49 5.59
N ALA A 198 -9.94 -8.20 5.92
CA ALA A 198 -9.24 -7.69 7.11
C ALA A 198 -9.83 -8.27 8.41
N GLY A 199 -11.17 -8.36 8.49
CA GLY A 199 -11.85 -9.01 9.60
C GLY A 199 -11.48 -10.49 9.70
N ARG A 200 -11.40 -11.18 8.56
CA ARG A 200 -11.05 -12.59 8.50
C ARG A 200 -9.63 -12.88 8.99
N TYR A 201 -8.66 -12.03 8.70
CA TYR A 201 -7.30 -12.15 9.25
C TYR A 201 -7.30 -12.16 10.78
N ILE A 202 -8.12 -11.32 11.39
CA ILE A 202 -8.22 -11.19 12.85
C ILE A 202 -9.10 -12.28 13.46
N MET A 203 -10.06 -12.85 12.73
CA MET A 203 -10.90 -13.93 13.26
C MET A 203 -10.26 -15.32 13.09
N SER A 204 -9.31 -15.48 12.17
CA SER A 204 -8.54 -16.72 12.02
C SER A 204 -7.65 -17.03 13.22
N GLU A 205 -7.33 -18.32 13.40
CA GLU A 205 -6.56 -18.83 14.56
C GLU A 205 -5.09 -18.36 14.64
N GLY A 206 -4.55 -17.76 13.59
CA GLY A 206 -3.17 -17.27 13.54
C GLY A 206 -2.91 -16.07 14.46
N LYS A 207 -1.69 -15.53 14.41
CA LYS A 207 -1.22 -14.45 15.31
C LYS A 207 -1.65 -13.03 14.91
N CYS A 208 -2.32 -12.82 13.78
CA CYS A 208 -2.80 -11.49 13.40
C CYS A 208 -3.79 -10.94 14.44
N VAL A 209 -3.49 -9.81 15.07
CA VAL A 209 -4.36 -9.20 16.11
C VAL A 209 -4.95 -7.88 15.69
N THR A 210 -4.38 -7.23 14.67
CA THR A 210 -4.87 -5.97 14.16
C THR A 210 -4.58 -5.80 12.68
N THR A 211 -5.46 -5.10 11.99
CA THR A 211 -5.27 -4.71 10.59
C THR A 211 -5.58 -3.24 10.42
N PHE A 212 -4.98 -2.63 9.40
CA PHE A 212 -5.30 -1.29 8.94
C PHE A 212 -5.76 -1.37 7.48
N ALA A 213 -7.04 -1.12 7.22
CA ALA A 213 -7.66 -1.46 5.95
C ALA A 213 -8.73 -0.45 5.52
N ASN A 214 -9.04 -0.42 4.22
CA ASN A 214 -9.97 0.57 3.68
C ASN A 214 -11.38 0.01 3.51
N SER A 215 -12.39 0.79 3.94
CA SER A 215 -13.81 0.41 3.80
C SER A 215 -14.40 0.70 2.43
N VAL A 216 -13.77 1.59 1.65
CA VAL A 216 -14.23 2.02 0.33
C VAL A 216 -13.08 2.01 -0.67
N ASN A 217 -13.37 2.43 -1.90
CA ASN A 217 -12.35 2.71 -2.89
C ASN A 217 -11.40 3.81 -2.39
N VAL A 218 -10.10 3.62 -2.57
CA VAL A 218 -9.06 4.57 -2.16
C VAL A 218 -8.27 5.05 -3.36
N LEU A 219 -7.81 6.30 -3.28
CA LEU A 219 -6.84 6.83 -4.22
C LEU A 219 -5.57 5.98 -4.15
N GLN A 220 -5.12 5.51 -5.31
CA GLN A 220 -3.91 4.70 -5.46
C GLN A 220 -2.62 5.52 -5.19
N ASP A 221 -2.73 6.84 -5.10
CA ASP A 221 -1.64 7.78 -4.83
C ASP A 221 -1.57 8.23 -3.35
N LYS A 222 -1.93 7.35 -2.41
CA LYS A 222 -1.74 7.63 -0.98
C LYS A 222 -0.41 7.05 -0.48
N MET A 223 0.20 7.74 0.48
CA MET A 223 1.42 7.23 1.14
C MET A 223 1.03 6.27 2.27
N ALA A 224 0.80 5.00 1.94
CA ALA A 224 0.40 3.99 2.93
C ALA A 224 1.45 3.74 4.04
N ASN A 225 2.71 4.12 3.78
CA ASN A 225 3.85 3.84 4.66
C ASN A 225 4.22 5.03 5.56
N GLU A 226 3.39 6.06 5.66
CA GLU A 226 3.69 7.24 6.49
C GLU A 226 3.93 6.86 7.97
N MET A 227 5.00 7.39 8.57
CA MET A 227 5.32 7.26 10.00
C MET A 227 5.40 5.82 10.57
N LEU A 228 5.62 4.80 9.74
CA LEU A 228 5.68 3.39 10.17
C LEU A 228 6.76 3.10 11.23
N GLY A 229 7.87 3.81 11.19
CA GLY A 229 8.97 3.70 12.16
C GLY A 229 8.54 3.97 13.58
N LEU A 230 7.48 4.76 13.81
CA LEU A 230 6.92 4.96 15.15
C LEU A 230 6.44 3.64 15.78
N LEU A 231 5.90 2.71 14.98
CA LEU A 231 5.50 1.39 15.45
C LEU A 231 6.72 0.60 15.96
N GLY A 232 7.83 0.64 15.22
CA GLY A 232 9.10 0.02 15.62
C GLY A 232 9.78 0.70 16.82
N MET A 233 9.44 1.95 17.09
CA MET A 233 9.84 2.70 18.30
C MET A 233 8.83 2.57 19.45
N GLY A 234 7.89 1.63 19.32
CA GLY A 234 6.96 1.26 20.37
C GLY A 234 5.76 2.18 20.52
N ALA A 235 5.37 2.93 19.49
CA ALA A 235 4.03 3.50 19.42
C ALA A 235 2.99 2.39 19.34
N ARG A 236 1.81 2.64 19.91
CA ARG A 236 0.64 1.77 19.69
C ARG A 236 0.07 2.01 18.30
N VAL A 237 -0.55 0.99 17.72
CA VAL A 237 -1.20 1.10 16.40
C VAL A 237 -2.21 2.24 16.36
N GLY A 238 -3.02 2.41 17.41
CA GLY A 238 -3.97 3.53 17.52
C GLY A 238 -3.32 4.91 17.72
N GLN A 239 -2.08 4.98 18.22
CA GLN A 239 -1.33 6.25 18.29
C GLN A 239 -0.78 6.62 16.90
N TRP A 240 -0.20 5.65 16.20
CA TRP A 240 0.25 5.81 14.82
C TRP A 240 -0.90 6.23 13.89
N ALA A 241 -2.03 5.53 13.96
CA ALA A 241 -3.21 5.81 13.14
C ALA A 241 -3.78 7.23 13.35
N LYS A 242 -3.65 7.83 14.54
CA LYS A 242 -4.06 9.24 14.74
C LYS A 242 -3.26 10.24 13.89
N LEU A 243 -2.11 9.83 13.38
CA LEU A 243 -1.27 10.67 12.54
C LEU A 243 -1.49 10.44 11.05
N THR A 244 -1.85 9.20 10.66
CA THR A 244 -1.87 8.75 9.26
C THR A 244 -3.26 8.42 8.72
N ASN A 245 -4.30 8.41 9.57
CA ASN A 245 -5.64 8.05 9.12
C ASN A 245 -6.22 9.03 8.11
N ILE A 246 -6.81 8.47 7.06
CA ILE A 246 -7.77 9.10 6.16
C ILE A 246 -9.18 8.55 6.45
N LEU A 247 -10.21 9.16 5.84
CA LEU A 247 -11.61 8.80 6.12
C LEU A 247 -11.93 7.35 5.74
N GLU A 248 -11.25 6.83 4.72
CA GLU A 248 -11.44 5.50 4.16
C GLU A 248 -10.76 4.41 4.99
N SER A 249 -9.74 4.75 5.79
CA SER A 249 -8.88 3.79 6.48
C SER A 249 -9.30 3.56 7.93
N HIS A 250 -9.36 2.29 8.35
CA HIS A 250 -9.80 1.91 9.68
C HIS A 250 -8.90 0.85 10.29
N ILE A 251 -8.73 0.93 11.62
CA ILE A 251 -8.20 -0.17 12.41
C ILE A 251 -9.34 -1.18 12.64
N THR A 252 -9.10 -2.44 12.30
CA THR A 252 -9.89 -3.57 12.78
C THR A 252 -9.02 -4.37 13.76
N GLY A 253 -9.59 -4.83 14.88
CA GLY A 253 -8.84 -5.59 15.89
C GLY A 253 -8.35 -4.72 17.05
N ASP A 254 -7.15 -5.00 17.56
CA ASP A 254 -6.62 -4.35 18.76
C ASP A 254 -5.76 -3.10 18.45
N PRO A 255 -6.29 -1.88 18.67
CA PRO A 255 -5.53 -0.64 18.45
C PRO A 255 -4.42 -0.42 19.49
N THR A 256 -4.36 -1.23 20.55
CA THR A 256 -3.36 -1.11 21.62
C THR A 256 -2.14 -1.98 21.41
N LEU A 257 -2.11 -2.80 20.33
CA LEU A 257 -0.93 -3.54 19.92
C LEU A 257 0.28 -2.59 19.89
N ARG A 258 1.37 -3.05 20.50
CA ARG A 258 2.63 -2.32 20.62
C ARG A 258 3.78 -3.29 20.43
N PHE A 259 4.75 -2.90 19.62
CA PHE A 259 6.03 -3.58 19.54
C PHE A 259 6.99 -3.03 20.60
N GLN A 260 7.89 -3.88 21.09
CA GLN A 260 9.03 -3.41 21.88
C GLN A 260 9.89 -2.50 21.00
N SER A 261 10.28 -1.34 21.55
CA SER A 261 11.15 -0.44 20.82
C SER A 261 12.48 -1.12 20.47
N ILE A 262 12.90 -0.95 19.22
CA ILE A 262 14.18 -1.46 18.72
C ILE A 262 15.36 -0.53 19.06
N ASN A 263 15.09 0.68 19.54
CA ASN A 263 16.08 1.69 19.87
C ASN A 263 15.77 2.37 21.22
N GLU A 264 16.53 3.40 21.57
CA GLU A 264 16.42 4.14 22.85
C GLU A 264 15.14 4.98 22.96
N VAL A 265 14.37 5.13 21.87
CA VAL A 265 13.18 5.96 21.83
C VAL A 265 11.96 5.14 22.25
N ASP A 266 11.18 5.66 23.20
CA ASP A 266 9.83 5.17 23.48
C ASP A 266 8.80 6.12 22.87
N ALA A 267 8.35 5.83 21.66
CA ALA A 267 7.36 6.66 20.98
C ALA A 267 6.03 6.69 21.75
N ASN A 268 5.61 5.61 22.41
CA ASN A 268 4.40 5.63 23.24
C ASN A 268 4.53 6.59 24.44
N ALA A 269 5.74 6.79 24.99
CA ALA A 269 5.98 7.80 26.01
C ALA A 269 5.87 9.21 25.42
N LEU A 270 6.50 9.46 24.26
CA LEU A 270 6.42 10.74 23.53
C LEU A 270 4.97 11.16 23.26
N PHE A 271 4.10 10.22 22.85
CA PHE A 271 2.66 10.51 22.63
C PHE A 271 1.89 10.92 23.90
N LYS A 272 2.42 10.70 25.10
CA LYS A 272 1.79 11.06 26.37
C LYS A 272 2.34 12.36 26.95
N GLU A 273 3.49 12.82 26.46
CA GLU A 273 4.09 14.06 26.90
C GLU A 273 3.21 15.24 26.46
N PRO A 274 3.00 16.26 27.33
CA PRO A 274 2.43 17.52 26.90
C PRO A 274 3.29 18.15 25.80
N TYR A 275 2.65 18.89 24.89
CA TYR A 275 3.38 19.64 23.86
C TYR A 275 4.40 20.59 24.48
N SER A 276 5.61 20.58 23.93
CA SER A 276 6.69 21.50 24.24
C SER A 276 7.40 21.84 22.93
N GLU A 277 7.39 23.12 22.58
CA GLU A 277 8.06 23.62 21.36
C GLU A 277 9.56 23.28 21.36
N SER A 278 10.25 23.56 22.47
CA SER A 278 11.68 23.25 22.62
C SER A 278 11.96 21.77 22.47
N ARG A 279 11.08 20.90 23.00
CA ARG A 279 11.19 19.46 22.83
C ARG A 279 11.01 19.05 21.38
N MET A 280 10.04 19.60 20.65
CA MET A 280 9.86 19.28 19.23
C MET A 280 11.07 19.73 18.40
N LEU A 281 11.60 20.92 18.67
CA LEU A 281 12.82 21.41 18.01
C LEU A 281 14.04 20.51 18.29
N GLU A 282 14.16 19.98 19.50
CA GLU A 282 15.18 18.96 19.83
C GLU A 282 14.99 17.67 19.04
N LEU A 283 13.74 17.16 18.96
CA LEU A 283 13.42 15.94 18.23
C LEU A 283 13.70 16.04 16.71
N LEU A 284 13.72 17.25 16.13
CA LEU A 284 14.15 17.45 14.74
C LEU A 284 15.62 17.05 14.50
N GLN A 285 16.45 16.98 15.55
CA GLN A 285 17.84 16.53 15.45
C GLN A 285 17.98 15.00 15.60
N SER A 286 16.86 14.28 15.79
CA SER A 286 16.88 12.82 15.92
C SER A 286 17.45 12.14 14.68
N PRO A 287 18.22 11.04 14.82
CA PRO A 287 18.66 10.26 13.67
C PRO A 287 17.53 9.47 13.00
N TYR A 288 16.32 9.45 13.58
CA TYR A 288 15.19 8.66 13.09
C TYR A 288 14.21 9.56 12.31
N ALA A 289 14.03 9.26 11.02
CA ALA A 289 13.16 10.02 10.11
C ALA A 289 11.75 10.24 10.70
N ASP A 290 11.15 9.20 11.28
CA ASP A 290 9.79 9.30 11.79
C ASP A 290 9.65 10.03 13.13
N ILE A 291 10.75 10.21 13.88
CA ILE A 291 10.76 11.13 15.03
C ILE A 291 10.83 12.58 14.56
N GLN A 292 11.58 12.86 13.49
CA GLN A 292 11.56 14.18 12.86
C GLN A 292 10.17 14.49 12.29
N ASN A 293 9.53 13.53 11.60
CA ASN A 293 8.16 13.66 11.09
C ASN A 293 7.16 13.94 12.22
N PHE A 294 7.25 13.18 13.32
CA PHE A 294 6.43 13.43 14.51
C PHE A 294 6.60 14.87 15.03
N ALA A 295 7.83 15.36 15.13
CA ALA A 295 8.11 16.72 15.57
C ALA A 295 7.53 17.78 14.61
N LEU A 296 7.73 17.61 13.29
CA LEU A 296 7.20 18.51 12.27
C LEU A 296 5.67 18.61 12.33
N HIS A 297 4.98 17.48 12.45
CA HIS A 297 3.52 17.47 12.61
C HIS A 297 3.07 18.18 13.89
N ASN A 298 3.77 18.00 15.00
CA ASN A 298 3.41 18.65 16.26
C ASN A 298 3.67 20.16 16.22
N LEU A 299 4.79 20.62 15.63
CA LEU A 299 5.06 22.04 15.43
C LEU A 299 4.01 22.69 14.53
N TYR A 300 3.63 22.03 13.44
CA TYR A 300 2.57 22.50 12.54
C TYR A 300 1.21 22.59 13.24
N ARG A 301 0.80 21.56 13.98
CA ARG A 301 -0.50 21.52 14.67
C ARG A 301 -0.63 22.52 15.84
N ASN A 302 0.50 23.04 16.33
CA ASN A 302 0.55 24.01 17.43
C ASN A 302 1.02 25.39 16.93
N ASP A 303 0.84 25.67 15.63
CA ASP A 303 1.05 26.99 15.04
C ASP A 303 2.46 27.58 15.30
N TYR A 304 3.51 26.75 15.24
CA TYR A 304 4.88 27.20 15.48
C TYR A 304 5.23 28.43 14.63
N PRO A 305 5.72 29.53 15.23
CA PRO A 305 6.12 30.73 14.48
C PRO A 305 7.23 30.43 13.45
N GLY A 306 6.96 30.73 12.18
CA GLY A 306 7.90 30.45 11.10
C GLY A 306 7.91 28.98 10.64
N ILE A 307 6.85 28.20 10.95
CA ILE A 307 6.72 26.81 10.51
C ILE A 307 6.96 26.61 9.02
N SER A 308 6.48 27.54 8.17
CA SER A 308 6.67 27.38 6.72
C SER A 308 8.13 27.49 6.28
N ASP A 309 8.90 28.40 6.88
CA ASP A 309 10.34 28.56 6.58
C ASP A 309 11.12 27.35 7.10
N LEU A 310 10.73 26.83 8.28
CA LEU A 310 11.29 25.61 8.84
C LEU A 310 11.05 24.42 7.90
N LEU A 311 9.81 24.20 7.46
CA LEU A 311 9.46 23.08 6.57
C LEU A 311 10.22 23.14 5.25
N ARG A 312 10.32 24.33 4.64
CA ARG A 312 11.10 24.51 3.41
C ARG A 312 12.58 24.19 3.63
N LYS A 313 13.19 24.78 4.67
CA LYS A 313 14.61 24.53 4.97
C LYS A 313 14.87 23.05 5.24
N THR A 314 13.97 22.39 5.96
CA THR A 314 14.08 20.95 6.23
C THR A 314 13.90 20.13 4.95
N PHE A 315 12.99 20.50 4.05
CA PHE A 315 12.87 19.87 2.73
C PHE A 315 14.19 19.95 1.95
N GLU A 316 14.79 21.15 1.91
CA GLU A 316 16.03 21.41 1.14
C GLU A 316 17.26 20.69 1.69
N THR A 317 17.28 20.35 2.98
CA THR A 317 18.49 19.85 3.66
C THR A 317 18.39 18.42 4.18
N SER A 318 17.18 17.87 4.34
CA SER A 318 17.01 16.55 4.95
C SER A 318 17.48 15.43 4.01
N PRO A 319 18.31 14.48 4.51
CA PRO A 319 18.69 13.31 3.72
C PRO A 319 17.54 12.32 3.56
N PHE A 320 16.53 12.37 4.44
CA PHE A 320 15.46 11.38 4.49
C PHE A 320 14.32 11.72 3.53
N MET A 321 14.03 10.81 2.61
CA MET A 321 12.91 10.89 1.67
C MET A 321 11.58 11.11 2.41
N MET A 322 11.37 10.40 3.52
CA MET A 322 10.14 10.51 4.32
C MET A 322 9.97 11.87 5.01
N VAL A 323 11.08 12.50 5.38
CA VAL A 323 11.05 13.83 6.01
C VAL A 323 10.76 14.91 4.98
N ARG A 324 11.38 14.81 3.80
CA ARG A 324 11.07 15.72 2.68
C ARG A 324 9.61 15.59 2.25
N PHE A 325 9.08 14.37 2.17
CA PHE A 325 7.66 14.17 1.85
C PHE A 325 6.74 14.82 2.90
N THR A 326 7.02 14.63 4.20
CA THR A 326 6.26 15.28 5.28
C THR A 326 6.29 16.80 5.17
N CYS A 327 7.47 17.37 4.87
CA CYS A 327 7.60 18.81 4.66
C CYS A 327 6.74 19.30 3.49
N LEU A 328 6.78 18.60 2.36
CA LEU A 328 5.98 18.94 1.18
C LEU A 328 4.47 18.87 1.47
N ALA A 329 4.01 17.81 2.15
CA ALA A 329 2.60 17.63 2.51
C ALA A 329 2.10 18.70 3.49
N LEU A 330 2.93 19.12 4.45
CA LEU A 330 2.58 20.21 5.37
C LEU A 330 2.61 21.58 4.68
N LEU A 331 3.55 21.81 3.76
CA LEU A 331 3.59 23.03 2.95
C LEU A 331 2.36 23.17 2.05
N GLU A 332 1.88 22.08 1.43
CA GLU A 332 0.63 22.07 0.65
C GLU A 332 -0.56 22.55 1.48
N LYS A 333 -0.64 22.15 2.75
CA LYS A 333 -1.69 22.59 3.68
C LYS A 333 -1.58 24.07 4.06
N ILE A 334 -0.37 24.62 4.08
CA ILE A 334 -0.13 26.05 4.36
C ILE A 334 -0.46 26.90 3.13
N GLY A 335 -0.08 26.43 1.93
CA GLY A 335 -0.43 27.06 0.66
C GLY A 335 0.22 28.42 0.39
N ASP A 336 1.36 28.72 1.03
CA ASP A 336 2.00 30.04 0.96
C ASP A 336 3.05 30.17 -0.17
N LYS A 337 3.93 31.17 -0.06
CA LYS A 337 5.05 31.37 -1.00
C LYS A 337 6.05 30.22 -0.96
N ASN A 338 6.38 29.70 0.22
CA ASN A 338 7.34 28.61 0.38
C ASN A 338 6.82 27.32 -0.25
N PHE A 339 5.52 27.04 -0.16
CA PHE A 339 4.91 25.92 -0.89
C PHE A 339 5.13 26.04 -2.41
N ARG A 340 4.85 27.21 -2.99
CA ARG A 340 5.04 27.41 -4.43
C ARG A 340 6.50 27.30 -4.86
N GLU A 341 7.42 27.80 -4.04
CA GLU A 341 8.85 27.75 -4.34
C GLU A 341 9.43 26.34 -4.18
N VAL A 342 8.98 25.55 -3.20
CA VAL A 342 9.48 24.19 -2.98
C VAL A 342 9.11 23.24 -4.13
N LEU A 343 8.01 23.50 -4.84
CA LEU A 343 7.57 22.64 -5.96
C LEU A 343 8.63 22.52 -7.06
N HIS A 344 9.39 23.60 -7.34
CA HIS A 344 10.49 23.55 -8.31
C HIS A 344 11.60 22.58 -7.92
N LEU A 345 11.81 22.36 -6.61
CA LEU A 345 12.78 21.39 -6.10
C LEU A 345 12.17 19.98 -6.08
N ALA A 346 10.92 19.88 -5.61
CA ALA A 346 10.21 18.61 -5.44
C ALA A 346 10.04 17.82 -6.75
N ILE A 347 9.82 18.50 -7.88
CA ILE A 347 9.67 17.83 -9.18
C ILE A 347 10.95 17.12 -9.66
N THR A 348 12.09 17.45 -9.05
CA THR A 348 13.39 16.82 -9.32
C THR A 348 13.94 16.02 -8.13
N ASP A 349 13.11 15.75 -7.10
CA ASP A 349 13.56 15.00 -5.93
C ASP A 349 13.99 13.58 -6.30
N SER A 350 14.98 13.04 -5.58
CA SER A 350 15.38 11.63 -5.71
C SER A 350 14.23 10.63 -5.47
N TYR A 351 13.24 10.98 -4.67
CA TYR A 351 12.10 10.13 -4.36
C TYR A 351 10.97 10.32 -5.40
N GLU A 352 10.67 9.26 -6.17
CA GLU A 352 9.64 9.28 -7.22
C GLU A 352 8.28 9.76 -6.71
N PHE A 353 7.87 9.34 -5.51
CA PHE A 353 6.57 9.73 -4.98
C PHE A 353 6.48 11.24 -4.73
N ILE A 354 7.58 11.90 -4.32
CA ILE A 354 7.65 13.36 -4.20
C ILE A 354 7.54 14.00 -5.59
N ARG A 355 8.25 13.47 -6.59
CA ARG A 355 8.17 13.99 -7.97
C ARG A 355 6.75 13.90 -8.51
N ARG A 356 6.13 12.71 -8.46
CA ARG A 356 4.76 12.47 -8.92
C ARG A 356 3.74 13.35 -8.19
N THR A 357 3.87 13.44 -6.87
CA THR A 357 3.00 14.29 -6.05
C THR A 357 3.14 15.77 -6.41
N SER A 358 4.36 16.23 -6.67
CA SER A 358 4.63 17.63 -7.02
C SER A 358 4.00 18.03 -8.36
N VAL A 359 3.93 17.12 -9.34
CA VAL A 359 3.25 17.37 -10.62
C VAL A 359 1.76 17.66 -10.37
N ARG A 360 1.09 16.80 -9.58
CA ARG A 360 -0.31 17.02 -9.18
C ARG A 360 -0.49 18.36 -8.46
N MET A 361 0.40 18.68 -7.52
CA MET A 361 0.37 19.94 -6.77
C MET A 361 0.57 21.16 -7.68
N MET A 362 1.52 21.11 -8.61
CA MET A 362 1.75 22.17 -9.60
C MET A 362 0.52 22.40 -10.47
N GLN A 363 -0.14 21.33 -10.92
CA GLN A 363 -1.40 21.42 -11.69
C GLN A 363 -2.51 22.07 -10.87
N HIS A 364 -2.62 21.75 -9.59
CA HIS A 364 -3.61 22.34 -8.70
C HIS A 364 -3.37 23.84 -8.47
N VAL A 365 -2.10 24.25 -8.33
CA VAL A 365 -1.72 25.66 -8.18
C VAL A 365 -1.92 26.44 -9.50
N GLY A 366 -1.64 25.83 -10.65
CA GLY A 366 -2.03 26.35 -11.96
C GLY A 366 -1.21 27.54 -12.49
N LEU A 367 0.06 27.70 -12.06
CA LEU A 367 0.94 28.76 -12.57
C LEU A 367 1.56 28.38 -13.92
N ASN A 368 1.58 29.33 -14.87
CA ASN A 368 2.16 29.11 -16.20
C ASN A 368 3.65 28.73 -16.16
N GLU A 369 4.39 29.21 -15.16
CA GLU A 369 5.82 28.88 -15.00
C GLU A 369 6.06 27.39 -14.68
N TYR A 370 5.05 26.66 -14.23
CA TYR A 370 5.14 25.22 -13.99
C TYR A 370 4.98 24.36 -15.25
N VAL A 371 4.56 24.93 -16.38
CA VAL A 371 4.37 24.15 -17.62
C VAL A 371 5.69 23.52 -18.07
N TYR A 372 6.76 24.30 -18.15
CA TYR A 372 8.05 23.80 -18.61
C TYR A 372 8.66 22.73 -17.68
N PRO A 373 8.74 22.94 -16.35
CA PRO A 373 9.18 21.90 -15.41
C PRO A 373 8.41 20.59 -15.54
N GLN A 374 7.08 20.64 -15.70
CA GLN A 374 6.24 19.44 -15.86
C GLN A 374 6.54 18.69 -17.16
N ILE A 375 6.65 19.41 -18.28
CA ILE A 375 7.02 18.79 -19.57
C ILE A 375 8.41 18.15 -19.48
N LYS A 376 9.36 18.84 -18.85
CA LYS A 376 10.72 18.32 -18.68
C LYS A 376 10.72 17.04 -17.85
N ALA A 377 10.03 17.02 -16.71
CA ALA A 377 9.91 15.84 -15.86
C ALA A 377 9.30 14.65 -16.62
N TYR A 378 8.24 14.87 -17.41
CA TYR A 378 7.62 13.81 -18.21
C TYR A 378 8.58 13.17 -19.24
N VAL A 379 9.57 13.91 -19.73
CA VAL A 379 10.53 13.42 -20.73
C VAL A 379 11.74 12.74 -20.08
N GLU A 380 12.13 13.17 -18.88
CA GLU A 380 13.36 12.74 -18.20
C GLU A 380 13.16 11.63 -17.15
N ASP A 381 11.95 11.48 -16.60
CA ASP A 381 11.58 10.42 -15.64
C ASP A 381 11.33 9.07 -16.34
#